data_AF-A0A6N4UNQ8-F1
#
_entry.id   AF-A0A6N4UNQ8-F1
#
_cell.length_a   1.000
_cell.length_b   1.000
_cell.length_c   1.000
_cell.angle_alpha   90.00
_cell.angle_beta   90.00
_cell.angle_gamma   90.00
#
_symmetry.space_group_name_H-M   'P 1'
#
loop_
_entity.id
_entity.type
_entity.pdbx_description
1 polymer ?
#
loop_
_entity_poly.entity_id
_entity_poly.type
_entity_poly.pdbx_seq_one_letter_code
_entity_poly.pdbx_strand_id
1 'polypeptide(L)' 'MTKRAEYTFALYSGSLAEPGDRNPYAGRSLVLAKLWMRGYMRMLRVRTETGPAMQRYRAGDR' A
#
# COMPACT_ATOMS: atom_id res chain seq x y z
N MET A 1 -14.58 14.89 11.75
CA MET A 1 -13.51 13.85 11.72
C MET A 1 -12.27 14.44 12.37
N THR A 2 -11.50 13.69 13.16
CA THR A 2 -10.26 14.24 13.78
C THR A 2 -9.07 14.08 12.83
N LYS A 3 -8.02 14.90 12.96
CA LYS A 3 -6.78 14.76 12.17
C LYS A 3 -6.18 13.36 12.26
N ARG A 4 -6.22 12.76 13.46
CA ARG A 4 -5.78 11.37 13.67
C ARG A 4 -6.61 10.40 12.84
N ALA A 5 -7.94 10.56 12.81
CA ALA A 5 -8.82 9.70 12.03
C ALA A 5 -8.55 9.83 10.51
N GLU A 6 -8.32 11.04 10.01
CA GLU A 6 -7.95 11.27 8.60
C GLU A 6 -6.63 10.60 8.23
N TYR A 7 -5.63 10.68 9.09
CA TYR A 7 -4.32 10.06 8.85
C TYR A 7 -4.40 8.54 8.85
N THR A 8 -5.12 7.97 9.81
CA THR A 8 -5.39 6.52 9.85
C THR A 8 -6.14 6.09 8.60
N PHE A 9 -7.15 6.86 8.19
CA PHE A 9 -7.94 6.55 6.99
C PHE A 9 -7.10 6.59 5.72
N ALA A 10 -6.24 7.59 5.54
CA ALA A 10 -5.34 7.67 4.39
C ALA A 10 -4.38 6.48 4.34
N LEU A 11 -3.78 6.11 5.47
CA LEU A 11 -2.89 4.93 5.56
C LEU A 11 -3.62 3.62 5.24
N TYR A 12 -4.81 3.45 5.81
CA TYR A 12 -5.59 2.22 5.66
C TYR A 12 -6.14 2.07 4.23
N SER A 13 -6.68 3.14 3.65
CA SER A 13 -7.16 3.14 2.25
C SER A 13 -6.04 2.82 1.26
N GLY A 14 -4.81 3.28 1.49
CA GLY A 14 -3.67 2.85 0.69
C GLY A 14 -3.37 1.35 0.79
N SER A 15 -3.54 0.76 1.98
CA SER A 15 -3.33 -0.67 2.20
C SER A 15 -4.40 -1.56 1.55
N LEU A 16 -5.56 -0.98 1.21
CA LEU A 16 -6.69 -1.65 0.55
C LEU A 16 -6.76 -1.40 -0.96
N ALA A 17 -5.91 -0.52 -1.50
CA ALA A 17 -5.90 -0.20 -2.92
C ALA A 17 -5.44 -1.38 -3.79
N GLU A 18 -5.65 -1.26 -5.10
CA GLU A 18 -5.22 -2.22 -6.12
C GLU A 18 -4.01 -1.71 -6.92
N PRO A 19 -3.15 -2.61 -7.44
CA PRO A 19 -2.05 -2.24 -8.31
C PRO A 19 -2.50 -1.37 -9.49
N GLY A 20 -1.94 -0.17 -9.58
CA GLY A 20 -2.30 0.82 -10.62
C GLY A 20 -3.25 1.90 -10.13
N ASP A 21 -3.83 1.77 -8.94
CA ASP A 21 -4.68 2.80 -8.35
C ASP A 21 -3.93 4.13 -8.19
N ARG A 22 -4.62 5.21 -8.52
CA ARG A 22 -4.10 6.57 -8.35
C ARG A 22 -4.29 7.02 -6.91
N ASN A 23 -3.27 7.69 -6.36
CA ASN A 23 -3.35 8.26 -5.02
C ASN A 23 -4.40 9.39 -4.97
N PRO A 24 -5.50 9.24 -4.22
CA PRO A 24 -6.61 10.19 -4.21
C PRO A 24 -6.26 11.53 -3.52
N TYR A 25 -5.14 11.58 -2.80
CA TYR A 25 -4.66 12.77 -2.10
C TYR A 25 -3.56 13.52 -2.88
N ALA A 26 -3.14 13.01 -4.04
CA ALA A 26 -2.16 13.68 -4.89
C ALA A 26 -2.65 15.09 -5.26
N GLY A 27 -1.80 16.09 -5.04
CA GLY A 27 -2.13 17.50 -5.28
C GLY A 27 -3.12 18.12 -4.26
N ARG A 28 -3.67 17.34 -3.32
CA ARG A 28 -4.60 17.83 -2.29
C ARG A 28 -3.95 17.96 -0.93
N SER A 29 -3.12 16.99 -0.54
CA SER A 29 -2.38 17.02 0.72
C SER A 29 -1.15 16.12 0.66
N LEU A 30 0.03 16.70 0.85
CA LEU A 30 1.29 15.95 0.84
C LEU A 30 1.35 14.88 1.94
N VAL A 31 0.84 15.22 3.13
CA VAL A 31 0.88 14.30 4.29
C VAL A 31 -0.04 13.10 4.04
N LEU A 32 -1.27 13.33 3.60
CA LEU A 32 -2.21 12.26 3.31
C LEU A 32 -1.73 11.41 2.13
N ALA A 33 -1.15 12.03 1.10
CA ALA A 33 -0.57 11.31 -0.03
C ALA A 33 0.57 10.37 0.40
N LYS A 34 1.46 10.82 1.29
CA LYS A 34 2.54 9.97 1.83
C LYS A 34 2.02 8.83 2.70
N LEU A 35 1.00 9.06 3.51
CA LEU A 35 0.38 8.02 4.33
C LEU A 35 -0.29 6.94 3.46
N TRP A 36 -1.07 7.37 2.47
CA TRP A 36 -1.66 6.46 1.48
C TRP A 36 -0.59 5.65 0.75
N MET A 37 0.47 6.31 0.27
CA MET A 37 1.56 5.63 -0.43
C MET A 37 2.26 4.58 0.45
N ARG A 38 2.43 4.86 1.75
CA ARG A 38 2.99 3.89 2.70
C ARG A 38 2.10 2.64 2.82
N GLY A 39 0.79 2.81 2.89
CA GLY A 39 -0.16 1.69 2.88
C GLY A 39 -0.09 0.88 1.59
N TYR A 40 -0.08 1.59 0.45
CA TYR A 40 0.00 1.00 -0.89
C TYR A 40 1.28 0.18 -1.09
N MET A 41 2.44 0.71 -0.71
CA MET A 41 3.72 -0.02 -0.78
C MET A 41 3.73 -1.26 0.11
N ARG A 42 3.11 -1.19 1.31
CA ARG A 42 2.97 -2.37 2.17
C ARG A 42 2.12 -3.44 1.49
N MET A 43 0.99 -3.06 0.89
CA MET A 43 0.13 -3.96 0.14
C MET A 43 0.87 -4.60 -1.04
N LEU A 44 1.56 -3.81 -1.85
CA LEU A 44 2.36 -4.31 -2.98
C LEU A 44 3.42 -5.32 -2.52
N ARG A 45 4.15 -4.99 -1.45
CA ARG A 45 5.15 -5.91 -0.88
C ARG A 45 4.52 -7.25 -0.52
N VAL A 46 3.40 -7.24 0.20
CA VAL A 46 2.71 -8.48 0.58
C VAL A 46 2.32 -9.27 -0.67
N ARG A 47 1.63 -8.66 -1.64
CA ARG A 47 1.20 -9.34 -2.86
C ARG A 47 2.38 -9.94 -3.66
N THR A 48 3.49 -9.21 -3.75
CA THR A 48 4.68 -9.70 -4.45
C THR A 48 5.35 -10.84 -3.67
N GLU A 49 5.54 -10.69 -2.37
CA GLU A 49 6.32 -11.62 -1.56
C GLU A 49 5.59 -12.91 -1.18
N THR A 50 4.25 -12.89 -1.11
CA THR A 50 3.45 -14.06 -0.70
C THR A 50 2.95 -14.89 -1.87
N GLY A 51 3.19 -14.47 -3.12
CA GLY A 51 2.74 -15.21 -4.30
C GLY A 51 3.42 -16.57 -4.47
N PRO A 52 2.77 -17.59 -5.07
CA PRO A 52 3.34 -18.92 -5.26
C PRO A 52 4.68 -18.93 -6.00
N ALA A 53 4.85 -18.03 -6.98
CA ALA A 53 6.10 -17.88 -7.71
C ALA A 53 7.25 -17.42 -6.81
N MET A 54 7.01 -16.44 -5.92
CA MET A 54 8.02 -16.01 -4.95
C MET A 54 8.28 -17.05 -3.87
N GLN A 55 7.27 -17.83 -3.48
CA GLN A 55 7.47 -18.96 -2.56
C GLN A 55 8.38 -20.03 -3.19
N ARG A 56 8.15 -20.41 -4.46
CA ARG A 56 9.04 -21.34 -5.20
C ARG A 56 10.45 -20.79 -5.35
N TYR A 57 10.58 -19.52 -5.74
CA TYR A 57 11.88 -18.84 -5.82
C TYR A 57 12.63 -18.89 -4.48
N ARG A 58 11.94 -18.61 -3.37
CA ARG A 58 12.52 -18.68 -2.02
C ARG A 58 12.83 -20.10 -1.56
N ALA A 59 12.08 -21.10 -2.02
CA ALA A 59 12.32 -22.52 -1.74
C ALA A 59 13.57 -23.08 -2.46
N GLY A 60 14.18 -22.29 -3.36
CA GLY A 60 15.36 -22.73 -4.12
C GLY A 60 15.03 -23.71 -5.24
N ASP A 61 13.76 -23.77 -5.65
CA ASP A 61 13.28 -24.62 -6.75
C ASP A 61 13.95 -24.11 -8.04
N ARG A 62 14.91 -24.89 -8.56
CA ARG A 62 15.73 -24.59 -9.74
C ARG A 62 15.48 -25.63 -10.82
#